data_AF-A0A6V6ZDY0-F1
#
_entry.id   AF-A0A6V6ZDY0-F1
#
_cell.length_a   1.000
_cell.length_b   1.000
_cell.length_c   1.000
_cell.angle_alpha   90.00
_cell.angle_beta   90.00
_cell.angle_gamma   90.00
#
_symmetry.space_group_name_H-M   'P 1'
#
loop_
_entity.id
_entity.type
_entity.pdbx_description
1 polymer ?
#
loop_
_entity_poly.entity_id
_entity_poly.type
_entity_poly.pdbx_seq_one_letter_code
_entity_poly.pdbx_strand_id
1 'polypeptide(L)'
;MKKKSFFRNHKKKIITVSFLGFAILLFMNWVGFKHVPGHIHDLWREYIVYKFTTEERNNNQLITKEYDKHSVKNSPDTIVVLQPPKYPLDSLLYIHDGEVEDDFKEELEELRKVDFSKLKVAEDFPTDREGQYAIVRHYGGPVIKLLKKYEASLKIGKCYVAPLLNTDPDRVEIARVTCMVSGFNRKNENLSNIEMPLRIAYDFVRYSFDPENWYVENLSQRIPFDYELNPHNNDAD
;
A
#
# COMPACT_ATOMS: atom_id res chain seq x y z
N MET A 1 56.42 20.51 -32.57
CA MET A 1 55.86 20.91 -31.26
C MET A 1 55.35 19.67 -30.51
N LYS A 2 55.89 19.33 -29.33
CA LYS A 2 55.44 18.15 -28.54
C LYS A 2 54.12 18.49 -27.82
N LYS A 3 53.01 17.81 -28.16
CA LYS A 3 51.74 17.86 -27.42
C LYS A 3 51.99 17.38 -25.98
N LYS A 4 51.92 18.29 -25.00
CA LYS A 4 51.94 17.90 -23.58
C LYS A 4 50.63 17.15 -23.30
N SER A 5 50.75 15.90 -22.81
CA SER A 5 49.63 15.02 -22.49
C SER A 5 48.68 15.69 -21.48
N PHE A 6 47.37 15.69 -21.80
CA PHE A 6 46.25 16.24 -21.02
C PHE A 6 46.31 15.86 -19.53
N PHE A 7 46.74 14.63 -19.25
CA PHE A 7 46.90 14.10 -17.89
C PHE A 7 47.88 14.90 -17.03
N ARG A 8 48.89 15.54 -17.62
CA ARG A 8 49.92 16.27 -16.85
C ARG A 8 49.39 17.59 -16.29
N ASN A 9 48.42 18.22 -16.97
CA ASN A 9 47.85 19.49 -16.54
C ASN A 9 46.68 19.31 -15.55
N HIS A 10 46.01 18.16 -15.57
CA HIS A 10 44.85 17.89 -14.71
C HIS A 10 45.10 16.87 -13.60
N LYS A 11 46.33 16.31 -13.48
CA LYS A 11 46.72 15.34 -12.45
C LYS A 11 46.28 15.76 -11.04
N LYS A 12 46.50 17.02 -10.67
CA LYS A 12 46.11 17.54 -9.34
C LYS A 12 44.59 17.55 -9.16
N LYS A 13 43.82 17.97 -10.17
CA LYS A 13 42.33 17.99 -10.13
C LYS A 13 41.74 16.58 -10.03
N ILE A 14 42.30 15.62 -10.77
CA ILE A 14 41.85 14.22 -10.73
C ILE A 14 42.11 13.61 -9.35
N ILE A 15 43.28 13.86 -8.76
CA ILE A 15 43.60 13.39 -7.41
C ILE A 15 42.64 13.99 -6.38
N THR A 16 42.34 15.30 -6.46
CA THR A 16 41.42 15.96 -5.51
C THR A 16 40.00 15.41 -5.63
N VAL A 17 39.48 15.22 -6.85
CA VAL A 17 38.13 14.65 -7.05
C VAL A 17 38.07 13.20 -6.57
N SER A 18 39.13 12.42 -6.84
CA SER A 18 39.18 11.02 -6.40
C SER A 18 39.27 10.90 -4.87
N PHE A 19 40.00 11.79 -4.21
CA PHE A 19 40.07 11.84 -2.75
C PHE A 19 38.75 12.29 -2.13
N LEU A 20 38.08 13.28 -2.73
CA LEU A 20 36.76 13.72 -2.28
C LEU A 20 35.71 12.62 -2.43
N GLY A 21 35.71 11.89 -3.56
CA GLY A 21 34.83 10.75 -3.76
C GLY A 21 35.09 9.62 -2.76
N PHE A 22 36.36 9.34 -2.45
CA PHE A 22 36.73 8.35 -1.45
C PHE A 22 36.35 8.78 -0.02
N ALA A 23 36.51 10.06 0.31
CA ALA A 23 36.08 10.62 1.59
C ALA A 23 34.55 10.56 1.76
N ILE A 24 33.79 10.82 0.69
CA ILE A 24 32.34 10.64 0.67
C ILE A 24 31.98 9.17 0.87
N LEU A 25 32.63 8.22 0.19
CA LEU A 25 32.39 6.79 0.39
C LEU A 25 32.69 6.32 1.81
N LEU A 26 33.79 6.80 2.40
CA LEU A 26 34.13 6.51 3.80
C LEU A 26 33.13 7.15 4.76
N PHE A 27 32.67 8.37 4.49
CA PHE A 27 31.63 9.03 5.28
C PHE A 27 30.30 8.28 5.18
N MET A 28 29.90 7.85 3.99
CA MET A 28 28.71 7.02 3.76
C MET A 28 28.81 5.66 4.47
N ASN A 29 30.00 5.05 4.48
CA ASN A 29 30.23 3.80 5.22
C ASN A 29 30.23 4.01 6.74
N TRP A 30 30.80 5.12 7.23
CA TRP A 30 30.92 5.44 8.65
C TRP A 30 29.59 5.87 9.30
N VAL A 31 28.77 6.64 8.58
CA VAL A 31 27.43 7.05 9.05
C VAL A 31 26.47 5.85 9.15
N GLY A 32 26.84 4.70 8.56
CA GLY A 32 26.03 3.50 8.57
C GLY A 32 24.77 3.71 7.73
N PHE A 33 24.71 3.07 6.58
CA PHE A 33 23.53 3.00 5.71
C PHE A 33 22.26 2.39 6.35
N LYS A 34 22.20 2.25 7.67
CA LYS A 34 21.01 1.83 8.40
C LYS A 34 19.92 2.90 8.46
N HIS A 35 20.23 4.19 8.28
CA HIS A 35 19.25 5.29 8.37
C HIS A 35 18.93 5.98 7.04
N VAL A 36 19.63 5.63 5.96
CA VAL A 36 19.35 6.16 4.61
C VAL A 36 17.95 5.80 4.08
N PRO A 37 17.31 4.66 4.44
CA PRO A 37 15.95 4.38 4.00
C PRO A 37 14.92 5.40 4.51
N GLY A 38 15.05 5.86 5.77
CA GLY A 38 14.08 6.73 6.43
C GLY A 38 14.03 8.14 5.85
N HIS A 39 15.18 8.78 5.64
CA HIS A 39 15.21 10.15 5.11
C HIS A 39 14.87 10.23 3.62
N ILE A 40 15.20 9.21 2.82
CA ILE A 40 14.75 9.15 1.41
C ILE A 40 13.23 8.97 1.36
N HIS A 41 12.68 8.19 2.29
CA HIS A 41 11.25 7.99 2.44
C HIS A 41 10.53 9.25 2.89
N ASP A 42 11.05 10.01 3.85
CA ASP A 42 10.47 11.30 4.25
C ASP A 42 10.49 12.32 3.10
N LEU A 43 11.57 12.38 2.33
CA LEU A 43 11.62 13.20 1.11
C LEU A 43 10.65 12.70 0.03
N TRP A 44 10.42 11.39 -0.09
CA TRP A 44 9.40 10.81 -0.97
C TRP A 44 7.98 11.05 -0.46
N ARG A 45 7.78 11.06 0.86
CA ARG A 45 6.52 11.39 1.53
C ARG A 45 6.19 12.85 1.28
N GLU A 46 7.13 13.76 1.52
CA GLU A 46 7.00 15.17 1.18
C GLU A 46 6.81 15.37 -0.32
N TYR A 47 7.53 14.65 -1.20
CA TYR A 47 7.34 14.76 -2.65
C TYR A 47 5.97 14.24 -3.13
N ILE A 48 5.50 13.09 -2.65
CA ILE A 48 4.16 12.56 -2.97
C ILE A 48 3.09 13.50 -2.40
N VAL A 49 3.18 13.87 -1.12
CA VAL A 49 2.21 14.76 -0.46
C VAL A 49 2.21 16.13 -1.14
N TYR A 50 3.37 16.71 -1.43
CA TYR A 50 3.52 17.94 -2.21
C TYR A 50 2.96 17.80 -3.62
N LYS A 51 3.16 16.67 -4.31
CA LYS A 51 2.51 16.38 -5.60
C LYS A 51 0.98 16.32 -5.46
N PHE A 52 0.44 15.77 -4.37
CA PHE A 52 -1.00 15.72 -4.11
C PHE A 52 -1.58 17.09 -3.71
N THR A 53 -0.87 17.92 -2.95
CA THR A 53 -1.35 19.22 -2.47
C THR A 53 -1.06 20.38 -3.43
N THR A 54 -0.08 20.24 -4.32
CA THR A 54 0.47 21.35 -5.13
C THR A 54 0.28 21.14 -6.64
N GLU A 55 -0.03 19.93 -7.12
CA GLU A 55 -0.40 19.68 -8.54
C GLU A 55 -1.90 19.91 -8.85
N GLU A 56 -2.53 20.88 -8.21
CA GLU A 56 -3.65 21.60 -8.83
C GLU A 56 -3.18 22.49 -10.00
N ARG A 57 -1.87 22.58 -10.31
CA ARG A 57 -1.40 23.60 -11.25
C ARG A 57 -0.58 23.25 -12.49
N ASN A 58 0.21 22.18 -12.64
CA ASN A 58 0.95 22.02 -13.92
C ASN A 58 1.50 20.61 -14.21
N ASN A 59 1.00 20.04 -15.30
CA ASN A 59 1.61 19.15 -16.30
C ASN A 59 2.45 17.92 -15.90
N ASN A 60 1.90 16.77 -16.33
CA ASN A 60 2.50 15.59 -16.96
C ASN A 60 4.03 15.48 -17.05
N GLN A 61 4.58 14.55 -16.26
CA GLN A 61 5.43 13.46 -16.76
C GLN A 61 5.75 12.53 -15.59
N LEU A 62 5.40 11.24 -15.69
CA LEU A 62 5.98 10.25 -14.77
C LEU A 62 6.13 8.87 -15.41
N ILE A 63 7.31 8.35 -15.13
CA ILE A 63 8.02 7.19 -15.66
C ILE A 63 7.32 5.90 -15.25
N THR A 64 7.09 5.02 -16.23
CA THR A 64 6.59 3.66 -16.03
C THR A 64 7.73 2.77 -15.59
N LYS A 65 7.57 2.05 -14.48
CA LYS A 65 8.33 0.82 -14.21
C LYS A 65 7.35 -0.35 -14.22
N GLU A 66 7.69 -1.31 -15.06
CA GLU A 66 6.99 -2.55 -15.35
C GLU A 66 7.17 -3.53 -14.17
N TYR A 67 6.09 -4.14 -13.70
CA TYR A 67 6.11 -5.12 -12.61
C TYR A 67 6.23 -6.53 -13.20
N ASP A 68 7.37 -7.18 -12.94
CA ASP A 68 7.59 -8.58 -13.29
C ASP A 68 6.81 -9.51 -12.35
N LYS A 69 6.05 -10.40 -12.97
CA LYS A 69 5.18 -11.40 -12.36
C LYS A 69 5.98 -12.70 -12.22
N HIS A 70 6.70 -12.88 -11.11
CA HIS A 70 7.38 -14.16 -10.85
C HIS A 70 6.47 -15.14 -10.08
N SER A 71 5.98 -16.12 -10.85
CA SER A 71 5.39 -17.38 -10.40
C SER A 71 6.41 -18.23 -9.66
N VAL A 72 6.07 -18.65 -8.43
CA VAL A 72 6.82 -19.65 -7.66
C VAL A 72 6.18 -21.01 -7.88
N LYS A 73 6.91 -21.92 -8.54
CA LYS A 73 6.65 -23.37 -8.52
C LYS A 73 7.30 -23.96 -7.28
N ASN A 74 6.63 -24.86 -6.57
CA ASN A 74 7.27 -25.95 -5.80
C ASN A 74 6.36 -27.18 -5.69
N SER A 75 7.03 -28.35 -5.66
CA SER A 75 6.53 -29.73 -5.67
C SER A 75 6.20 -30.25 -4.24
N PRO A 76 5.80 -31.52 -4.01
CA PRO A 76 4.57 -31.84 -3.31
C PRO A 76 4.84 -32.42 -1.91
N ASP A 77 4.59 -31.64 -0.88
CA ASP A 77 4.26 -32.15 0.46
C ASP A 77 2.88 -31.60 0.81
N THR A 78 2.00 -32.46 1.33
CA THR A 78 0.56 -32.26 1.46
C THR A 78 0.18 -30.90 2.05
N ILE A 79 -0.03 -29.91 1.17
CA ILE A 79 -0.50 -28.57 1.52
C ILE A 79 -2.01 -28.70 1.75
N VAL A 80 -2.46 -28.56 2.99
CA VAL A 80 -3.81 -28.04 3.22
C VAL A 80 -3.81 -26.70 2.51
N VAL A 81 -4.37 -26.65 1.29
CA VAL A 81 -4.46 -25.43 0.49
C VAL A 81 -5.31 -24.48 1.31
N LEU A 82 -4.68 -23.65 2.15
CA LEU A 82 -5.32 -22.49 2.72
C LEU A 82 -5.73 -21.65 1.51
N GLN A 83 -7.01 -21.67 1.18
CA GLN A 83 -7.54 -20.77 0.19
C GLN A 83 -7.16 -19.34 0.62
N PRO A 84 -6.72 -18.48 -0.32
CA PRO A 84 -6.42 -17.11 0.02
C PRO A 84 -7.67 -16.48 0.66
N PRO A 85 -7.51 -15.68 1.72
CA PRO A 85 -8.64 -15.07 2.40
C PRO A 85 -9.45 -14.25 1.41
N LYS A 86 -10.77 -14.42 1.46
CA LYS A 86 -11.73 -13.70 0.61
C LYS A 86 -11.92 -12.27 1.11
N TYR A 87 -12.21 -11.36 0.18
CA TYR A 87 -12.52 -9.98 0.53
C TYR A 87 -13.86 -9.89 1.30
N PRO A 88 -14.09 -8.78 2.03
CA PRO A 88 -15.39 -8.50 2.63
C PRO A 88 -16.48 -8.50 1.57
N LEU A 89 -17.59 -9.18 1.84
CA LEU A 89 -18.73 -9.26 0.94
C LEU A 89 -19.85 -8.38 1.48
N ASP A 90 -20.36 -7.48 0.64
CA ASP A 90 -21.58 -6.75 0.91
C ASP A 90 -22.77 -7.69 0.77
N SER A 91 -23.19 -8.31 1.88
CA SER A 91 -24.29 -9.27 1.84
C SER A 91 -25.64 -8.62 1.54
N LEU A 92 -25.81 -7.33 1.83
CA LEU A 92 -27.10 -6.65 1.65
C LEU A 92 -27.39 -6.38 0.17
N LEU A 93 -26.35 -6.20 -0.65
CA LEU A 93 -26.50 -5.96 -2.09
C LEU A 93 -27.18 -7.14 -2.82
N TYR A 94 -27.03 -8.36 -2.31
CA TYR A 94 -27.49 -9.59 -2.98
C TYR A 94 -28.72 -10.22 -2.33
N ILE A 95 -29.33 -9.53 -1.37
CA ILE A 95 -30.57 -9.96 -0.71
C ILE A 95 -31.69 -9.02 -1.18
N HIS A 96 -32.53 -9.49 -2.08
CA HIS A 96 -33.69 -8.77 -2.60
C HIS A 96 -34.96 -9.44 -2.09
N ASP A 97 -35.83 -8.71 -1.38
CA ASP A 97 -37.08 -9.23 -0.81
C ASP A 97 -36.93 -10.50 0.05
N GLY A 98 -35.75 -10.70 0.65
CA GLY A 98 -35.42 -11.87 1.46
C GLY A 98 -34.93 -13.07 0.65
N GLU A 99 -34.87 -12.96 -0.68
CA GLU A 99 -34.29 -13.96 -1.58
C GLU A 99 -32.86 -13.58 -1.97
N VAL A 100 -32.00 -14.59 -2.10
CA VAL A 100 -30.58 -14.45 -2.46
C VAL A 100 -30.40 -14.86 -3.91
N GLU A 101 -29.70 -14.05 -4.69
CA GLU A 101 -29.32 -14.41 -6.06
C GLU A 101 -28.58 -15.75 -6.11
N ASP A 102 -28.92 -16.62 -7.07
CA ASP A 102 -28.41 -18.00 -7.15
C ASP A 102 -26.88 -18.06 -7.15
N ASP A 103 -26.23 -17.17 -7.91
CA ASP A 103 -24.78 -17.11 -8.05
C ASP A 103 -24.05 -16.72 -6.74
N PHE A 104 -24.77 -16.12 -5.78
CA PHE A 104 -24.20 -15.64 -4.51
C PHE A 104 -24.57 -16.53 -3.31
N LYS A 105 -25.43 -17.55 -3.48
CA LYS A 105 -25.85 -18.45 -2.40
C LYS A 105 -24.66 -19.16 -1.74
N GLU A 106 -23.74 -19.71 -2.52
CA GLU A 106 -22.56 -20.40 -1.99
C GLU A 106 -21.65 -19.43 -1.20
N GLU A 107 -21.37 -18.24 -1.75
CA GLU A 107 -20.51 -17.26 -1.10
C GLU A 107 -21.13 -16.71 0.20
N LEU A 108 -22.46 -16.55 0.22
CA LEU A 108 -23.19 -16.12 1.41
C LEU A 108 -23.24 -17.23 2.48
N GLU A 109 -23.40 -18.50 2.08
CA GLU A 109 -23.29 -19.63 2.99
C GLU A 109 -21.90 -19.75 3.61
N GLU A 110 -20.85 -19.54 2.83
CA GLU A 110 -19.49 -19.47 3.36
C GLU A 110 -19.32 -18.29 4.32
N LEU A 111 -19.83 -17.10 3.97
CA LEU A 111 -19.79 -15.93 4.85
C LEU A 111 -20.47 -16.21 6.19
N ARG A 112 -21.63 -16.88 6.18
CA ARG A 112 -22.37 -17.28 7.41
C ARG A 112 -21.60 -18.25 8.29
N LYS A 113 -20.68 -19.05 7.74
CA LYS A 113 -19.81 -19.95 8.51
C LYS A 113 -18.66 -19.21 9.20
N VAL A 114 -18.38 -17.97 8.82
CA VAL A 114 -17.31 -17.16 9.43
C VAL A 114 -17.82 -16.50 10.71
N ASP A 115 -17.20 -16.86 11.83
CA ASP A 115 -17.48 -16.25 13.13
C ASP A 115 -16.63 -14.99 13.34
N PHE A 116 -17.16 -13.84 12.93
CA PHE A 116 -16.49 -12.54 13.08
C PHE A 116 -16.39 -12.05 14.53
N SER A 117 -17.11 -12.66 15.48
CA SER A 117 -17.04 -12.26 16.90
C SER A 117 -15.67 -12.50 17.52
N LYS A 118 -14.87 -13.38 16.90
CA LYS A 118 -13.49 -13.69 17.29
C LYS A 118 -12.47 -12.66 16.82
N LEU A 119 -12.86 -11.75 15.92
CA LEU A 119 -11.96 -10.71 15.45
C LEU A 119 -11.79 -9.63 16.52
N LYS A 120 -10.53 -9.25 16.78
CA LYS A 120 -10.23 -8.14 17.69
C LYS A 120 -10.18 -6.84 16.89
N VAL A 121 -11.04 -5.88 17.26
CA VAL A 121 -10.96 -4.52 16.70
C VAL A 121 -9.60 -3.92 17.04
N ALA A 122 -8.94 -3.35 16.03
CA ALA A 122 -7.65 -2.70 16.21
C ALA A 122 -7.80 -1.33 16.85
N GLU A 123 -6.98 -1.04 17.85
CA GLU A 123 -6.88 0.29 18.48
C GLU A 123 -5.82 1.16 17.79
N ASP A 124 -4.81 0.52 17.20
CA ASP A 124 -3.71 1.17 16.48
C ASP A 124 -3.72 0.71 15.01
N PHE A 125 -4.06 1.64 14.13
CA PHE A 125 -4.31 1.43 12.70
C PHE A 125 -4.02 2.72 11.93
N PRO A 126 -3.81 2.67 10.60
CA PRO A 126 -3.50 3.88 9.83
C PRO A 126 -4.67 4.87 9.83
N THR A 127 -4.34 6.16 9.95
CA THR A 127 -5.27 7.23 9.59
C THR A 127 -5.59 7.22 8.08
N ASP A 128 -6.67 7.89 7.66
CA ASP A 128 -7.04 8.05 6.24
C ASP A 128 -5.85 8.44 5.35
N ARG A 129 -5.07 9.42 5.82
CA ARG A 129 -3.89 9.92 5.11
C ARG A 129 -2.77 8.88 5.03
N GLU A 130 -2.50 8.16 6.12
CA GLU A 130 -1.45 7.12 6.15
C GLU A 130 -1.84 5.91 5.31
N GLY A 131 -3.10 5.49 5.37
CA GLY A 131 -3.62 4.39 4.57
C GLY A 131 -3.61 4.74 3.08
N GLN A 132 -4.09 5.93 2.70
CA GLN A 132 -3.98 6.41 1.31
C GLN A 132 -2.52 6.43 0.84
N TYR A 133 -1.61 6.92 1.68
CA TYR A 133 -0.19 6.96 1.36
C TYR A 133 0.41 5.56 1.16
N ALA A 134 0.09 4.61 2.03
CA ALA A 134 0.54 3.22 1.92
C ALA A 134 0.05 2.57 0.61
N ILE A 135 -1.21 2.79 0.22
CA ILE A 135 -1.79 2.28 -1.03
C ILE A 135 -1.12 2.94 -2.25
N VAL A 136 -0.96 4.26 -2.23
CA VAL A 136 -0.28 5.00 -3.31
C VAL A 136 1.17 4.54 -3.45
N ARG A 137 1.88 4.28 -2.35
CA ARG A 137 3.24 3.75 -2.40
C ARG A 137 3.28 2.37 -3.04
N HIS A 138 2.33 1.49 -2.69
CA HIS A 138 2.30 0.12 -3.17
C HIS A 138 2.01 0.06 -4.68
N TYR A 139 0.97 0.77 -5.15
CA TYR A 139 0.55 0.71 -6.56
C TYR A 139 1.15 1.81 -7.44
N GLY A 140 1.61 2.91 -6.86
CA GLY A 140 2.24 4.02 -7.57
C GLY A 140 1.28 4.80 -8.47
N GLY A 141 1.79 5.14 -9.67
CA GLY A 141 1.14 6.01 -10.64
C GLY A 141 -0.32 5.66 -11.02
N PRO A 142 -0.68 4.37 -11.23
CA PRO A 142 -2.06 3.97 -11.50
C PRO A 142 -3.08 4.48 -10.47
N VAL A 143 -2.84 4.28 -9.18
CA VAL A 143 -3.75 4.78 -8.13
C VAL A 143 -3.78 6.30 -8.10
N ILE A 144 -2.63 6.96 -8.27
CA ILE A 144 -2.57 8.44 -8.31
C ILE A 144 -3.45 8.99 -9.43
N LYS A 145 -3.37 8.40 -10.63
CA LYS A 145 -4.21 8.80 -11.78
C LYS A 145 -5.69 8.59 -11.48
N LEU A 146 -6.03 7.47 -10.85
CA LEU A 146 -7.41 7.13 -10.50
C LEU A 146 -7.99 8.12 -9.49
N LEU A 147 -7.30 8.35 -8.39
CA LEU A 147 -7.72 9.33 -7.37
C LEU A 147 -7.87 10.73 -7.97
N LYS A 148 -6.98 11.14 -8.87
CA LYS A 148 -7.12 12.42 -9.58
C LYS A 148 -8.33 12.45 -10.52
N LYS A 149 -8.55 11.39 -11.32
CA LYS A 149 -9.66 11.29 -12.28
C LYS A 149 -11.02 11.45 -11.59
N TYR A 150 -11.17 10.85 -10.41
CA TYR A 150 -12.43 10.87 -9.65
C TYR A 150 -12.47 11.97 -8.57
N GLU A 151 -11.46 12.85 -8.52
CA GLU A 151 -11.29 13.86 -7.47
C GLU A 151 -11.50 13.26 -6.06
N ALA A 152 -10.93 12.08 -5.85
CA ALA A 152 -11.20 11.21 -4.73
C ALA A 152 -10.06 11.19 -3.71
N SER A 153 -10.46 11.05 -2.45
CA SER A 153 -9.61 10.69 -1.30
C SER A 153 -10.02 9.31 -0.82
N LEU A 154 -9.10 8.58 -0.20
CA LEU A 154 -9.39 7.28 0.41
C LEU A 154 -9.66 7.45 1.90
N LYS A 155 -10.69 6.78 2.39
CA LYS A 155 -10.98 6.64 3.81
C LYS A 155 -10.78 5.20 4.25
N ILE A 156 -10.22 5.06 5.45
CA ILE A 156 -9.98 3.77 6.09
C ILE A 156 -11.12 3.53 7.08
N GLY A 157 -11.79 2.40 6.94
CA GLY A 157 -12.87 1.99 7.82
C GLY A 157 -12.39 1.32 9.10
N LYS A 158 -13.28 0.56 9.71
CA LYS A 158 -13.00 -0.24 10.88
C LYS A 158 -11.94 -1.30 10.57
N CYS A 159 -10.91 -1.33 11.42
CA CYS A 159 -9.77 -2.21 11.29
C CYS A 159 -9.81 -3.33 12.33
N TYR A 160 -9.30 -4.51 11.95
CA TYR A 160 -9.18 -5.66 12.83
C TYR A 160 -7.72 -6.12 12.89
N VAL A 161 -7.24 -6.47 14.08
CA VAL A 161 -5.90 -7.03 14.26
C VAL A 161 -5.81 -8.32 13.45
N ALA A 162 -4.74 -8.46 12.66
CA ALA A 162 -4.49 -9.66 11.86
C ALA A 162 -3.21 -10.38 12.34
N PRO A 163 -3.05 -11.68 12.03
CA PRO A 163 -1.85 -12.43 12.38
C PRO A 163 -0.60 -11.87 11.67
N LEU A 164 0.47 -11.60 12.43
CA LEU A 164 1.75 -11.19 11.85
C LEU A 164 2.33 -12.29 10.96
N LEU A 165 2.81 -11.91 9.77
CA LEU A 165 3.40 -12.82 8.79
C LEU A 165 4.91 -12.58 8.65
N ASN A 166 5.68 -13.03 9.64
CA ASN A 166 7.14 -12.90 9.66
C ASN A 166 7.84 -13.96 8.79
N THR A 167 7.55 -13.95 7.49
CA THR A 167 8.15 -14.89 6.52
C THR A 167 9.55 -14.44 6.07
N ASP A 168 9.85 -13.14 6.18
CA ASP A 168 11.12 -12.53 5.81
C ASP A 168 11.83 -11.99 7.06
N PRO A 169 13.03 -12.52 7.42
CA PRO A 169 13.76 -12.09 8.60
C PRO A 169 14.25 -10.63 8.53
N ASP A 170 14.38 -10.06 7.32
CA ASP A 170 14.77 -8.66 7.14
C ASP A 170 13.57 -7.71 7.20
N ARG A 171 12.34 -8.25 7.14
CA ARG A 171 11.08 -7.49 7.18
C ARG A 171 10.14 -8.05 8.25
N VAL A 172 10.59 -7.95 9.51
CA VAL A 172 9.78 -8.34 10.67
C VAL A 172 8.60 -7.39 10.84
N GLU A 173 7.39 -7.92 10.72
CA GLU A 173 6.13 -7.24 11.03
C GLU A 173 6.01 -7.03 12.54
N ILE A 174 5.70 -5.80 12.94
CA ILE A 174 5.44 -5.43 14.34
C ILE A 174 3.96 -5.11 14.59
N ALA A 175 3.20 -4.82 13.53
CA ALA A 175 1.75 -4.70 13.56
C ALA A 175 1.18 -5.08 12.19
N ARG A 176 0.04 -5.74 12.18
CA ARG A 176 -0.77 -5.98 10.98
C ARG A 176 -2.24 -5.79 11.33
N VAL A 177 -2.93 -5.00 10.52
CA VAL A 177 -4.38 -4.78 10.64
C VAL A 177 -5.02 -4.92 9.27
N THR A 178 -6.20 -5.53 9.23
CA THR A 178 -7.01 -5.64 8.02
C THR A 178 -8.12 -4.60 8.11
N CYS A 179 -8.22 -3.73 7.10
CA CYS A 179 -9.23 -2.68 7.07
C CYS A 179 -9.92 -2.62 5.71
N MET A 180 -11.19 -2.24 5.71
CA MET A 180 -11.86 -1.82 4.49
C MET A 180 -11.42 -0.42 4.08
N VAL A 181 -11.46 -0.15 2.78
CA VAL A 181 -11.09 1.13 2.20
C VAL A 181 -12.13 1.53 1.16
N SER A 182 -12.53 2.81 1.20
CA SER A 182 -13.47 3.37 0.24
C SER A 182 -13.01 4.72 -0.27
N GLY A 183 -13.36 5.04 -1.51
CA GLY A 183 -13.13 6.34 -2.12
C GLY A 183 -14.23 7.33 -1.76
N PHE A 184 -13.87 8.58 -1.50
CA PHE A 184 -14.79 9.69 -1.28
C PHE A 184 -14.38 10.88 -2.15
N ASN A 185 -15.33 11.46 -2.89
CA ASN A 185 -15.04 12.64 -3.69
C ASN A 185 -14.97 13.93 -2.84
N ARG A 186 -14.69 15.07 -3.47
CA ARG A 186 -14.62 16.39 -2.81
C ARG A 186 -15.92 16.84 -2.14
N LYS A 187 -17.06 16.30 -2.53
CA LYS A 187 -18.37 16.56 -1.90
C LYS A 187 -18.64 15.62 -0.73
N ASN A 188 -17.67 14.78 -0.37
CA ASN A 188 -17.80 13.74 0.64
C ASN A 188 -18.85 12.66 0.27
N GLU A 189 -19.14 12.50 -1.02
CA GLU A 189 -19.97 11.40 -1.52
C GLU A 189 -19.12 10.13 -1.57
N ASN A 190 -19.69 9.01 -1.10
CA ASN A 190 -19.02 7.72 -1.11
C ASN A 190 -19.03 7.13 -2.53
N LEU A 191 -17.84 6.91 -3.09
CA LEU A 191 -17.62 6.29 -4.39
C LEU A 191 -17.39 4.78 -4.29
N SER A 192 -17.45 4.22 -3.08
CA SER A 192 -17.18 2.81 -2.79
C SER A 192 -15.81 2.39 -3.36
N ASN A 193 -15.72 1.19 -3.95
CA ASN A 193 -14.55 0.82 -4.73
C ASN A 193 -14.57 1.54 -6.08
N ILE A 194 -13.64 2.49 -6.27
CA ILE A 194 -13.59 3.28 -7.50
C ILE A 194 -13.34 2.38 -8.73
N GLU A 195 -12.15 1.75 -8.79
CA GLU A 195 -11.72 0.90 -9.91
C GLU A 195 -10.41 0.18 -9.53
N MET A 196 -10.10 -0.94 -10.20
CA MET A 196 -8.77 -1.55 -10.14
C MET A 196 -7.68 -0.51 -10.51
N PRO A 197 -6.50 -0.54 -9.85
CA PRO A 197 -6.03 -1.54 -8.90
C PRO A 197 -6.46 -1.28 -7.44
N LEU A 198 -7.36 -0.33 -7.18
CA LEU A 198 -7.94 -0.18 -5.85
C LEU A 198 -8.83 -1.39 -5.53
N ARG A 199 -8.73 -1.84 -4.29
CA ARG A 199 -9.46 -2.95 -3.71
C ARG A 199 -10.22 -2.44 -2.49
N ILE A 200 -11.25 -3.19 -2.10
CA ILE A 200 -12.12 -2.81 -0.99
C ILE A 200 -11.55 -3.06 0.40
N ALA A 201 -10.46 -3.82 0.50
CA ALA A 201 -9.80 -4.10 1.76
C ALA A 201 -8.31 -4.37 1.56
N TYR A 202 -7.53 -4.06 2.59
CA TYR A 202 -6.08 -4.25 2.60
C TYR A 202 -5.60 -4.68 3.97
N ASP A 203 -4.50 -5.40 3.98
CA ASP A 203 -3.68 -5.53 5.19
C ASP A 203 -2.67 -4.39 5.23
N PHE A 204 -2.79 -3.58 6.27
CA PHE A 204 -1.82 -2.55 6.61
C PHE A 204 -0.82 -3.10 7.61
N VAL A 205 0.45 -3.04 7.26
CA VAL A 205 1.56 -3.62 8.03
C VAL A 205 2.54 -2.53 8.43
N ARG A 206 3.03 -2.56 9.67
CA ARG A 206 4.23 -1.84 10.10
C ARG A 206 5.36 -2.83 10.28
N TYR A 207 6.55 -2.44 9.84
CA TYR A 207 7.75 -3.23 9.95
C TYR A 207 8.70 -2.65 10.99
N SER A 208 9.50 -3.51 11.63
CA SER A 208 10.46 -3.11 12.66
C SER A 208 11.55 -2.14 12.15
N PHE A 209 11.90 -2.22 10.87
CA PHE A 209 12.90 -1.32 10.25
C PHE A 209 12.34 0.08 9.95
N ASP A 210 11.02 0.24 9.89
CA ASP A 210 10.33 1.51 9.65
C ASP A 210 9.00 1.55 10.43
N PRO A 211 9.08 1.66 11.77
CA PRO A 211 7.93 1.48 12.65
C PRO A 211 6.90 2.61 12.58
N GLU A 212 7.24 3.74 11.98
CA GLU A 212 6.37 4.91 11.87
C GLU A 212 5.47 4.87 10.62
N ASN A 213 5.57 3.81 9.81
CA ASN A 213 4.96 3.77 8.49
C ASN A 213 4.20 2.51 8.18
N TRP A 214 2.98 2.71 7.69
CA TRP A 214 2.14 1.65 7.18
C TRP A 214 2.48 1.29 5.73
N TYR A 215 2.42 0.00 5.44
CA TYR A 215 2.62 -0.61 4.14
C TYR A 215 1.42 -1.48 3.79
N VAL A 216 1.17 -1.71 2.51
CA VAL A 216 0.08 -2.58 2.05
C VAL A 216 0.64 -3.95 1.66
N GLU A 217 0.04 -4.99 2.21
CA GLU A 217 0.30 -6.39 1.87
C GLU A 217 -0.98 -7.10 1.40
N ASN A 218 -0.82 -8.33 0.90
CA ASN A 218 -1.96 -9.20 0.61
C ASN A 218 -2.76 -9.48 1.88
N LEU A 219 -4.07 -9.54 1.71
CA LEU A 219 -5.04 -9.87 2.75
C LEU A 219 -4.63 -11.20 3.45
N SER A 220 -4.62 -11.22 4.78
CA SER A 220 -4.33 -12.42 5.58
C SER A 220 -5.55 -12.98 6.31
N GLN A 221 -6.65 -12.22 6.37
CA GLN A 221 -7.90 -12.64 6.99
C GLN A 221 -9.10 -11.97 6.32
N ARG A 222 -10.27 -12.61 6.40
CA ARG A 222 -11.55 -11.99 6.01
C ARG A 222 -12.08 -11.18 7.19
N ILE A 223 -12.55 -9.96 6.93
CA ILE A 223 -13.24 -9.09 7.89
C ILE A 223 -14.70 -8.90 7.48
N PRO A 224 -15.62 -8.53 8.41
CA PRO A 224 -16.98 -8.19 8.04
C PRO A 224 -17.01 -6.94 7.14
N PHE A 225 -18.07 -6.82 6.35
CA PHE A 225 -18.31 -5.61 5.57
C PHE A 225 -18.59 -4.42 6.49
N ASP A 226 -17.98 -3.29 6.19
CA ASP A 226 -18.09 -2.06 6.96
C ASP A 226 -19.19 -1.17 6.37
N TYR A 227 -20.40 -1.32 6.90
CA TYR A 227 -21.57 -0.53 6.53
C TYR A 227 -21.55 0.90 7.11
N GLU A 228 -20.66 1.21 8.06
CA GLU A 228 -20.48 2.59 8.53
C GLU A 228 -19.65 3.37 7.51
N LEU A 229 -18.60 2.75 6.97
CA LEU A 229 -17.82 3.29 5.86
C LEU A 229 -18.61 3.29 4.55
N ASN A 230 -19.37 2.22 4.29
CA ASN A 230 -20.14 2.02 3.07
C ASN A 230 -21.63 1.88 3.39
N PRO A 231 -22.30 2.98 3.76
CA PRO A 231 -23.72 2.95 4.05
C PRO A 231 -24.49 2.66 2.76
N HIS A 232 -25.46 1.77 2.85
CA HIS A 232 -26.54 1.70 1.87
C HIS A 232 -27.39 2.94 2.08
N ASN A 233 -27.37 3.85 1.11
CA ASN A 233 -28.45 4.82 1.00
C ASN A 233 -29.68 3.99 0.62
N ASN A 234 -30.43 3.55 1.63
CA ASN A 234 -31.81 3.19 1.40
C ASN A 234 -32.48 4.50 0.98
N ASP A 235 -32.52 4.76 -0.33
CA ASP A 235 -33.54 5.61 -0.92
C ASP A 235 -34.86 4.86 -0.71
N ALA A 236 -35.32 4.90 0.55
CA ALA A 236 -36.68 4.61 0.92
C ALA A 236 -37.51 5.82 0.47
N ASP A 237 -37.92 5.78 -0.79
CA ASP A 237 -39.17 6.39 -1.24
C ASP A 237 -40.34 5.41 -0.99
#